data_AF-A0A2E2MV53-F1
#
_entry.id   AF-A0A2E2MV53-F1
#
_cell.length_a   1.000
_cell.length_b   1.000
_cell.length_c   1.000
_cell.angle_alpha   90.00
_cell.angle_beta   90.00
_cell.angle_gamma   90.00
#
_symmetry.space_group_name_H-M   'P 1'
#
loop_
_entity.id
_entity.type
_entity.pdbx_description
1 polymer ?
#
loop_
_entity_poly.entity_id
_entity_poly.type
_entity_poly.pdbx_seq_one_letter_code
_entity_poly.pdbx_strand_id
1 'polypeptide(L)' 'MTEKIPSKRGIYLLPSVLTTFGMFAGFYSIISSINGEFTIAAISIMIAMMWDT' A
#
# COMPACT_ATOMS: atom_id res chain seq x y z
N MET A 1 20.21 -15.57 36.87
CA MET A 1 19.07 -15.73 35.93
C MET A 1 18.55 -14.34 35.61
N THR A 2 19.08 -13.70 34.57
CA THR A 2 18.65 -12.35 34.16
C THR A 2 17.65 -12.50 33.02
N GLU A 3 16.39 -12.25 33.33
CA GLU A 3 15.27 -12.28 32.41
C GLU A 3 15.42 -11.15 31.38
N LYS A 4 15.66 -11.51 30.11
CA LYS A 4 15.63 -10.55 29.00
C LYS A 4 14.18 -10.22 28.70
N ILE A 5 13.73 -9.03 29.12
CA ILE A 5 12.45 -8.45 28.73
C ILE A 5 12.37 -8.48 27.19
N PRO A 6 11.34 -9.10 26.57
CA PRO A 6 11.24 -9.11 25.12
C PRO A 6 11.06 -7.67 24.66
N SER A 7 12.05 -7.16 23.92
CA SER A 7 11.97 -5.90 23.20
C SER A 7 10.63 -5.85 22.47
N LYS A 8 9.75 -4.91 22.86
CA LYS A 8 8.52 -4.60 22.12
C LYS A 8 8.93 -4.39 20.67
N ARG A 9 8.67 -5.38 19.81
CA ARG A 9 8.92 -5.28 18.38
C ARG A 9 8.12 -4.08 17.91
N GLY A 10 8.82 -2.99 17.59
CA GLY A 10 8.23 -1.80 16.99
C GLY A 10 7.36 -2.21 15.81
N ILE A 11 6.30 -1.45 15.59
CA ILE A 11 5.22 -1.70 14.63
C ILE A 11 5.79 -2.11 13.26
N TYR A 12 5.88 -3.42 13.00
CA TYR A 12 6.25 -4.00 11.71
C TYR A 12 5.17 -3.81 10.64
N LEU A 13 4.08 -3.12 10.97
CA LEU A 13 3.03 -2.74 10.01
C LEU A 13 3.51 -1.64 9.07
N LEU A 14 4.56 -0.87 9.40
CA LEU A 14 4.97 0.28 8.59
C LEU A 14 5.19 -0.10 7.11
N PRO A 15 5.95 -1.17 6.77
CA PRO A 15 6.18 -1.59 5.37
C PRO A 15 4.97 -2.30 4.73
N SER A 16 4.20 -3.05 5.53
CA SER A 16 3.06 -3.82 5.00
C SER A 16 1.84 -2.94 4.73
N VAL A 17 1.63 -1.91 5.57
CA VAL A 17 0.59 -0.90 5.36
C VAL A 17 0.92 -0.07 4.14
N LEU A 18 2.20 0.26 3.94
CA LEU A 18 2.66 0.89 2.72
C LEU A 18 2.21 0.04 1.50
N THR A 19 2.74 -1.16 1.32
CA THR A 19 2.37 -2.02 0.17
C THR A 19 0.85 -2.25 0.02
N THR A 20 0.12 -2.31 1.13
CA THR A 20 -1.34 -2.40 1.12
C THR A 20 -2.01 -1.16 0.49
N PHE A 21 -1.53 0.06 0.77
CA PHE A 21 -2.02 1.28 0.11
C PHE A 21 -1.77 1.26 -1.40
N GLY A 22 -0.61 0.77 -1.85
CA GLY A 22 -0.33 0.57 -3.27
C GLY A 22 -1.32 -0.38 -3.93
N MET A 23 -1.65 -1.48 -3.26
CA MET A 23 -2.63 -2.46 -3.76
C MET A 23 -4.05 -1.87 -3.87
N PHE A 24 -4.45 -1.01 -2.92
CA PHE A 24 -5.73 -0.28 -2.99
C PHE A 24 -5.76 0.73 -4.13
N ALA A 25 -4.67 1.46 -4.39
CA ALA A 25 -4.56 2.38 -5.53
C ALA A 25 -4.67 1.64 -6.87
N GLY A 26 -4.03 0.47 -7.00
CA GLY A 26 -4.16 -0.39 -8.17
C GLY A 26 -5.59 -0.91 -8.37
N PHE A 27 -6.26 -1.33 -7.29
CA PHE A 27 -7.66 -1.75 -7.34
C PHE A 27 -8.61 -0.62 -7.76
N TYR A 28 -8.39 0.60 -7.26
CA TYR A 28 -9.17 1.77 -7.64
C TYR A 28 -8.97 2.17 -9.12
N SER A 29 -7.78 1.95 -9.68
CA SER A 29 -7.54 2.12 -11.12
C SER A 29 -8.44 1.23 -11.97
N ILE A 30 -8.66 -0.03 -11.54
CA ILE A 30 -9.52 -0.97 -12.25
C ILE A 30 -10.97 -0.47 -12.24
N ILE A 31 -11.48 -0.06 -11.07
CA ILE A 31 -12.84 0.48 -10.94
C ILE A 31 -13.02 1.75 -11.79
N SER A 32 -12.04 2.68 -11.73
CA SER A 32 -12.08 3.93 -12.49
C SER A 32 -12.07 3.67 -13.99
N SER A 33 -11.31 2.67 -14.45
CA SER A 33 -11.29 2.25 -15.87
C SER A 33 -12.64 1.70 -16.32
N ILE A 34 -13.32 0.91 -15.47
CA ILE A 34 -14.66 0.36 -15.75
C ILE A 34 -15.70 1.48 -15.86
N ASN A 35 -15.56 2.54 -15.05
CA ASN A 35 -16.44 3.71 -15.10
C ASN A 35 -16.16 4.64 -16.30
N GLY A 36 -15.18 4.31 -17.16
CA GLY A 36 -14.78 5.15 -18.30
C GLY A 36 -13.89 6.33 -17.93
N GLU A 37 -13.46 6.42 -16.66
CA GLU A 37 -12.60 7.49 -16.14
C GLU A 37 -11.11 7.14 -16.29
N PHE A 38 -10.66 7.07 -17.54
CA PHE A 38 -9.29 6.65 -17.87
C PHE A 38 -8.20 7.58 -17.30
N THR A 39 -8.48 8.88 -17.17
CA THR A 39 -7.55 9.85 -16.57
C THR A 39 -7.29 9.53 -15.10
N ILE A 40 -8.36 9.27 -14.33
CA ILE A 40 -8.25 8.91 -12.91
C ILE A 40 -7.59 7.54 -12.75
N ALA A 41 -7.92 6.59 -13.62
CA ALA A 41 -7.26 5.28 -13.64
C ALA A 41 -5.74 5.40 -13.85
N ALA A 42 -5.32 6.18 -14.85
CA ALA A 42 -3.90 6.38 -15.15
C ALA A 42 -3.14 7.02 -13.98
N ILE A 43 -3.74 7.98 -13.29
CA ILE A 43 -3.15 8.59 -12.09
C ILE A 43 -3.06 7.56 -10.95
N SER A 44 -4.11 6.77 -10.75
CA SER A 44 -4.19 5.78 -9.68
C SER A 44 -3.17 4.65 -9.84
N ILE A 45 -2.96 4.15 -11.06
CA ILE A 45 -1.94 3.12 -11.33
C ILE A 45 -0.52 3.67 -11.18
N MET A 46 -0.29 4.94 -11.54
CA MET A 46 1.01 5.60 -11.36
C MET A 46 1.36 5.77 -9.87
N ILE A 47 0.38 6.11 -9.03
CA ILE A 47 0.54 6.18 -7.58
C ILE A 47 0.81 4.78 -6.99
N ALA A 48 0.13 3.74 -7.49
CA ALA A 48 0.37 2.37 -7.06
C ALA A 48 1.83 1.94 -7.32
N MET A 49 2.38 2.30 -8.47
CA MET A 49 3.78 2.00 -8.83
C MET A 49 4.79 2.69 -7.90
N MET A 50 4.54 3.95 -7.50
CA MET A 50 5.44 4.66 -6.56
C MET A 50 5.48 4.03 -5.17
N TRP A 51 4.41 3.35 -4.79
CA TRP A 51 4.28 2.72 -3.49
C TRP A 51 4.93 1.32 -3.46
N ASP A 52 5.19 0.74 -4.64
CA ASP A 52 5.80 -0.58 -4.83
C ASP A 52 7.35 -0.52 -5.01
N THR A 53 7.92 0.68 -5.18
CA THR A 53 9.39 0.91 -5.26
C THR A 53 10.02 1.24 -3.92
#